data_AF-A0A7S1MBI1-F1
#
_entry.id   AF-A0A7S1MBI1-F1
#
_cell.length_a   1.000
_cell.length_b   1.000
_cell.length_c   1.000
_cell.angle_alpha   90.00
_cell.angle_beta   90.00
_cell.angle_gamma   90.00
#
_symmetry.space_group_name_H-M   'P 1'
#
loop_
_entity.id
_entity.type
_entity.pdbx_description
1 polymer ?
#
loop_
_entity_poly.entity_id
_entity_poly.type
_entity_poly.pdbx_seq_one_letter_code
_entity_poly.pdbx_strand_id
1 'polypeptide(L)'
;KWSPAETKWDGSRFVEDLTIGKTGWESFQVLVMGRWEASLYPSVRDGNPYVEYKLLGPDSKGHGRNFTIGRHARDVMRPGEKVKVIVEVDAKGAGKKVTWKREDSTGGHFKPQLTGQQLLKMEEQIVCQWQYGSKPNIYHISKTKDGLRFDGPHAGGRVSGLLQPDGLWLQANLVSSSGNLVGYIRLSYLKDDNTMISNFKNASKTDWGKDIAATRVPADK
;
A
#
# COMPACT_ATOMS: atom_id res chain seq x y z
N LYS A 1 1.47 6.16 -24.86
CA LYS A 1 0.69 7.30 -25.41
C LYS A 1 -0.47 7.52 -24.47
N TRP A 2 -0.70 8.76 -24.01
CA TRP A 2 -1.85 9.09 -23.19
C TRP A 2 -3.08 9.25 -24.08
N SER A 3 -4.20 8.63 -23.70
CA SER A 3 -5.49 8.79 -24.36
C SER A 3 -6.57 8.96 -23.30
N PRO A 4 -7.45 9.97 -23.41
CA PRO A 4 -8.56 10.11 -22.48
C PRO A 4 -9.54 8.95 -22.64
N ALA A 5 -10.13 8.54 -21.53
CA ALA A 5 -11.25 7.60 -21.48
C ALA A 5 -12.47 8.32 -20.88
N GLU A 6 -13.65 8.09 -21.46
CA GLU A 6 -14.88 8.73 -21.02
C GLU A 6 -15.48 8.00 -19.81
N THR A 7 -15.62 8.71 -18.70
CA THR A 7 -16.25 8.17 -17.49
C THR A 7 -17.76 8.09 -17.65
N LYS A 8 -18.38 7.05 -17.08
CA LYS A 8 -19.84 6.85 -17.07
C LYS A 8 -20.48 7.44 -15.82
N TRP A 9 -21.62 8.11 -15.97
CA TRP A 9 -22.43 8.56 -14.84
C TRP A 9 -23.29 7.40 -14.31
N ASP A 10 -23.21 7.09 -13.02
CA ASP A 10 -23.97 6.00 -12.37
C ASP A 10 -25.29 6.46 -11.71
N GLY A 11 -25.67 7.73 -11.91
CA GLY A 11 -26.79 8.38 -11.22
C GLY A 11 -26.34 9.25 -10.04
N SER A 12 -25.13 9.04 -9.52
CA SER A 12 -24.59 9.74 -8.35
C SER A 12 -23.12 10.16 -8.47
N ARG A 13 -22.33 9.45 -9.28
CA ARG A 13 -20.88 9.59 -9.42
C ARG A 13 -20.47 9.30 -10.85
N PHE A 14 -19.29 9.76 -11.22
CA PHE A 14 -18.64 9.31 -12.46
C PHE A 14 -17.72 8.13 -12.18
N VAL A 15 -17.75 7.14 -13.06
CA VAL A 15 -17.11 5.84 -12.88
C VAL A 15 -16.37 5.45 -14.15
N GLU A 16 -15.15 4.93 -14.03
CA GLU A 16 -14.41 4.37 -15.16
C GLU A 16 -13.63 3.11 -14.78
N ASP A 17 -13.61 2.14 -15.69
CA ASP A 17 -12.88 0.89 -15.52
C ASP A 17 -11.46 1.04 -16.08
N LEU A 18 -10.49 0.99 -15.19
CA LEU A 18 -9.07 1.10 -15.53
C LEU A 18 -8.40 -0.27 -15.37
N THR A 19 -7.65 -0.69 -16.38
CA THR A 19 -6.76 -1.85 -16.29
C THR A 19 -5.33 -1.38 -16.02
N ILE A 20 -4.72 -1.91 -14.97
CA ILE A 20 -3.35 -1.56 -14.58
C ILE A 20 -2.36 -2.12 -15.61
N GLY A 21 -1.49 -1.25 -16.13
CA GLY A 21 -0.50 -1.62 -17.13
C GLY A 21 0.64 -2.50 -16.60
N LYS A 22 1.58 -2.82 -17.49
CA LYS A 22 2.72 -3.73 -17.22
C LYS A 22 3.63 -3.30 -16.07
N THR A 23 3.59 -2.03 -15.69
CA THR A 23 4.38 -1.45 -14.61
C THR A 23 3.77 -1.69 -13.22
N GLY A 24 2.53 -2.18 -13.12
CA GLY A 24 1.85 -2.38 -11.84
C GLY A 24 1.34 -1.08 -11.19
N TRP A 25 1.37 0.04 -11.91
CA TRP A 25 0.83 1.32 -11.47
C TRP A 25 0.36 2.14 -12.67
N GLU A 26 -0.58 3.05 -12.43
CA GLU A 26 -1.11 3.99 -13.43
C GLU A 26 -1.25 5.38 -12.80
N SER A 27 -1.11 6.42 -13.62
CA SER A 27 -1.33 7.81 -13.21
C SER A 27 -2.31 8.50 -14.14
N PHE A 28 -3.17 9.37 -13.63
CA PHE A 28 -4.14 10.08 -14.46
C PHE A 28 -4.58 11.41 -13.85
N GLN A 29 -5.26 12.20 -14.66
CA GLN A 29 -6.06 13.35 -14.26
C GLN A 29 -7.49 13.15 -14.78
N VAL A 30 -8.45 13.84 -14.17
CA VAL A 30 -9.85 13.76 -14.62
C VAL A 30 -10.14 14.99 -15.47
N LEU A 31 -10.50 14.79 -16.73
CA LEU A 31 -10.80 15.90 -17.65
C LEU A 31 -12.28 16.25 -17.58
N VAL A 32 -12.60 17.53 -17.36
CA VAL A 32 -13.97 18.01 -17.45
C VAL A 32 -14.29 18.26 -18.93
N MET A 33 -15.32 17.58 -19.44
CA MET A 33 -15.72 17.64 -20.86
C MET A 33 -14.57 17.30 -21.84
N GLY A 34 -13.66 16.41 -21.44
CA GLY A 34 -12.53 15.99 -22.28
C GLY A 34 -11.47 17.06 -22.55
N ARG A 35 -11.50 18.19 -21.81
CA ARG A 35 -10.60 19.33 -22.01
C ARG A 35 -9.43 19.31 -21.04
N TRP A 36 -8.21 19.40 -21.56
CA TRP A 36 -6.99 19.44 -20.74
C TRP A 36 -6.84 20.74 -19.95
N GLU A 37 -7.37 21.84 -20.48
CA GLU A 37 -7.44 23.13 -19.81
C GLU A 37 -8.43 23.17 -18.62
N ALA A 38 -9.23 22.11 -18.46
CA ALA A 38 -10.23 21.96 -17.41
C ALA A 38 -10.06 20.60 -16.71
N SER A 39 -8.91 20.40 -16.05
CA SER A 39 -8.59 19.14 -15.37
C SER A 39 -8.82 19.23 -13.85
N LEU A 40 -9.32 18.15 -13.25
CA LEU A 40 -9.29 17.94 -11.80
C LEU A 40 -8.05 17.13 -11.43
N TYR A 41 -7.37 17.56 -10.37
CA TYR A 41 -6.10 16.99 -9.94
C TYR A 41 -5.90 17.12 -8.42
N PRO A 42 -5.06 16.29 -7.80
CA PRO A 42 -4.77 16.41 -6.37
C PRO A 42 -3.85 17.59 -6.07
N SER A 43 -3.94 18.14 -4.85
CA SER A 43 -3.03 19.19 -4.39
C SER A 43 -1.58 18.75 -4.20
N VAL A 44 -1.32 17.44 -4.21
CA VAL A 44 0.00 16.81 -4.03
C VAL A 44 0.37 15.96 -5.25
N ARG A 45 1.65 15.62 -5.40
CA ARG A 45 2.10 14.63 -6.40
C ARG A 45 1.68 13.23 -5.96
N ASP A 46 1.39 12.37 -6.94
CA ASP A 46 1.01 10.96 -6.75
C ASP A 46 -0.15 10.78 -5.74
N GLY A 47 -1.16 11.66 -5.85
CA GLY A 47 -2.32 11.68 -4.95
C GLY A 47 -3.13 10.38 -5.02
N ASN A 48 -3.57 9.88 -3.88
CA ASN A 48 -4.31 8.62 -3.78
C ASN A 48 -5.20 8.59 -2.51
N PRO A 49 -6.17 7.66 -2.38
CA PRO A 49 -7.10 7.61 -1.25
C PRO A 49 -6.49 7.45 0.13
N TYR A 50 -5.21 7.06 0.22
CA TYR A 50 -4.50 6.81 1.47
C TYR A 50 -3.62 7.97 1.91
N VAL A 51 -3.49 9.01 1.08
CA VAL A 51 -2.78 10.25 1.38
C VAL A 51 -3.78 11.40 1.41
N GLU A 52 -3.62 12.31 2.36
CA GLU A 52 -4.47 13.51 2.43
C GLU A 52 -4.16 14.44 1.25
N TYR A 53 -5.19 14.84 0.51
CA TYR A 53 -5.08 15.82 -0.58
C TYR A 53 -6.36 16.64 -0.69
N LYS A 54 -6.25 17.84 -1.26
CA LYS A 54 -7.39 18.64 -1.72
C LYS A 54 -7.60 18.41 -3.20
N LEU A 55 -8.85 18.24 -3.63
CA LEU A 55 -9.19 18.19 -5.05
C LEU A 55 -9.18 19.63 -5.60
N LEU A 56 -8.37 19.88 -6.63
CA LEU A 56 -8.19 21.18 -7.26
C LEU A 56 -8.71 21.17 -8.70
N GLY A 57 -8.81 22.35 -9.31
CA GLY A 57 -9.38 22.55 -10.63
C GLY A 57 -10.91 22.76 -10.59
N PRO A 58 -11.60 22.71 -11.73
CA PRO A 58 -11.05 22.44 -13.06
C PRO A 58 -10.24 23.62 -13.61
N ASP A 59 -8.95 23.41 -13.87
CA ASP A 59 -8.07 24.37 -14.56
C ASP A 59 -6.86 23.66 -15.22
N SER A 60 -5.93 24.43 -15.78
CA SER A 60 -4.73 23.94 -16.47
C SER A 60 -3.48 23.87 -15.59
N LYS A 61 -3.59 24.09 -14.27
CA LYS A 61 -2.46 24.14 -13.33
C LYS A 61 -2.11 22.77 -12.74
N GLY A 62 -2.71 21.70 -13.25
CA GLY A 62 -2.50 20.34 -12.77
C GLY A 62 -1.19 19.69 -13.20
N HIS A 63 -0.38 20.30 -14.06
CA HIS A 63 0.81 19.63 -14.61
C HIS A 63 1.73 19.05 -13.51
N GLY A 64 2.06 17.76 -13.63
CA GLY A 64 2.86 17.03 -12.64
C GLY A 64 2.12 16.58 -11.38
N ARG A 65 0.82 16.89 -11.24
CA ARG A 65 -0.04 16.46 -10.14
C ARG A 65 -1.08 15.49 -10.68
N ASN A 66 -0.81 14.21 -10.51
CA ASN A 66 -1.67 13.13 -10.98
C ASN A 66 -2.22 12.36 -9.79
N PHE A 67 -3.39 11.78 -9.98
CA PHE A 67 -3.80 10.63 -9.17
C PHE A 67 -2.94 9.45 -9.59
N THR A 68 -2.52 8.63 -8.62
CA THR A 68 -1.66 7.48 -8.91
C THR A 68 -2.13 6.24 -8.15
N ILE A 69 -2.40 5.19 -8.90
CA ILE A 69 -2.81 3.88 -8.41
C ILE A 69 -1.60 2.96 -8.40
N GLY A 70 -1.43 2.11 -7.39
CA GLY A 70 -0.39 1.06 -7.40
C GLY A 70 0.94 1.42 -6.75
N ARG A 71 1.23 2.72 -6.52
CA ARG A 71 2.49 3.16 -5.90
C ARG A 71 2.47 3.22 -4.38
N HIS A 72 1.30 3.36 -3.78
CA HIS A 72 1.17 3.41 -2.33
C HIS A 72 1.16 1.99 -1.75
N ALA A 73 1.77 1.78 -0.57
CA ALA A 73 1.88 0.46 0.06
C ALA A 73 0.51 -0.24 0.32
N ARG A 74 -0.53 0.56 0.55
CA ARG A 74 -1.92 0.08 0.72
C ARG A 74 -2.68 -0.14 -0.58
N ASP A 75 -2.06 0.20 -1.70
CA ASP A 75 -2.68 0.24 -3.01
C ASP A 75 -1.90 -0.54 -4.07
N VAL A 76 -0.94 -1.37 -3.68
CA VAL A 76 -0.06 -2.09 -4.62
C VAL A 76 -0.90 -2.92 -5.60
N MET A 77 -0.78 -2.63 -6.90
CA MET A 77 -1.52 -3.31 -7.97
C MET A 77 -0.61 -4.22 -8.79
N ARG A 78 -1.23 -5.18 -9.48
CA ARG A 78 -0.54 -6.02 -10.47
C ARG A 78 -0.89 -5.60 -11.90
N PRO A 79 0.04 -5.83 -12.85
CA PRO A 79 -0.32 -5.79 -14.27
C PRO A 79 -1.56 -6.62 -14.57
N GLY A 80 -2.52 -6.01 -15.27
CA GLY A 80 -3.78 -6.62 -15.65
C GLY A 80 -4.89 -6.57 -14.60
N GLU A 81 -4.61 -6.15 -13.35
CA GLU A 81 -5.68 -5.93 -12.37
C GLU A 81 -6.62 -4.81 -12.85
N LYS A 82 -7.92 -5.00 -12.59
CA LYS A 82 -8.95 -4.03 -12.93
C LYS A 82 -9.35 -3.26 -11.68
N VAL A 83 -9.45 -1.95 -11.84
CA VAL A 83 -9.93 -1.05 -10.80
C VAL A 83 -11.00 -0.16 -11.38
N LYS A 84 -11.98 0.14 -10.55
CA LYS A 84 -13.06 1.07 -10.86
C LYS A 84 -12.71 2.42 -10.23
N VAL A 85 -12.30 3.37 -11.05
CA VAL A 85 -12.06 4.77 -10.66
C VAL A 85 -13.41 5.43 -10.43
N ILE A 86 -13.54 6.17 -9.32
CA ILE A 86 -14.78 6.77 -8.86
C ILE A 86 -14.52 8.25 -8.55
N VAL A 87 -15.23 9.14 -9.24
CA VAL A 87 -15.24 10.57 -8.98
C VAL A 87 -16.56 10.92 -8.29
N GLU A 88 -16.48 11.23 -7.01
CA GLU A 88 -17.61 11.73 -6.23
C GLU A 88 -17.82 13.21 -6.54
N VAL A 89 -19.08 13.60 -6.74
CA VAL A 89 -19.49 15.00 -6.90
C VAL A 89 -20.36 15.45 -5.73
N ASP A 90 -20.42 16.75 -5.48
CA ASP A 90 -21.33 17.35 -4.51
C ASP A 90 -22.73 17.62 -5.09
N ALA A 91 -23.63 18.20 -4.30
CA ALA A 91 -24.99 18.52 -4.72
C ALA A 91 -25.07 19.55 -5.86
N LYS A 92 -23.99 20.28 -6.15
CA LYS A 92 -23.87 21.22 -7.27
C LYS A 92 -23.18 20.59 -8.49
N GLY A 93 -22.83 19.32 -8.43
CA GLY A 93 -22.08 18.61 -9.46
C GLY A 93 -20.59 18.91 -9.47
N ALA A 94 -20.06 19.64 -8.47
CA ALA A 94 -18.64 19.92 -8.39
C ALA A 94 -17.89 18.67 -7.89
N GLY A 95 -16.72 18.39 -8.46
CA GLY A 95 -15.87 17.30 -8.00
C GLY A 95 -15.51 17.46 -6.53
N LYS A 96 -15.71 16.40 -5.74
CA LYS A 96 -15.47 16.36 -4.30
C LYS A 96 -14.27 15.47 -3.94
N LYS A 97 -14.19 14.28 -4.52
CA LYS A 97 -13.17 13.27 -4.19
C LYS A 97 -12.95 12.31 -5.34
N VAL A 98 -11.71 11.86 -5.52
CA VAL A 98 -11.36 10.75 -6.43
C VAL A 98 -10.89 9.56 -5.61
N THR A 99 -11.54 8.42 -5.82
CA THR A 99 -11.16 7.15 -5.21
C THR A 99 -11.18 6.04 -6.24
N TRP A 100 -10.80 4.83 -5.84
CA TRP A 100 -10.96 3.65 -6.66
C TRP A 100 -11.21 2.43 -5.79
N LYS A 101 -11.82 1.43 -6.39
CA LYS A 101 -12.00 0.11 -5.80
C LYS A 101 -11.47 -0.93 -6.77
N ARG A 102 -10.83 -1.98 -6.27
CA ARG A 102 -10.56 -3.15 -7.11
C ARG A 102 -11.90 -3.70 -7.55
N GLU A 103 -12.04 -4.05 -8.82
CA GLU A 103 -13.17 -4.90 -9.18
C GLU A 103 -12.89 -6.24 -8.52
N ASP A 104 -13.77 -6.65 -7.61
CA ASP A 104 -13.72 -8.00 -7.06
C ASP A 104 -13.68 -8.94 -8.25
N SER A 105 -12.59 -9.69 -8.39
CA SER A 105 -12.50 -10.80 -9.30
C SER A 105 -13.53 -11.82 -8.82
N THR A 106 -14.76 -11.62 -9.28
CA THR A 106 -15.93 -12.41 -8.92
C THR A 106 -15.58 -13.89 -9.10
N GLY A 107 -15.37 -14.57 -7.97
CA GLY A 107 -15.31 -16.04 -7.93
C GLY A 107 -14.09 -16.69 -7.27
N GLY A 108 -13.05 -15.94 -6.88
CA GLY A 108 -11.94 -16.56 -6.15
C GLY A 108 -11.24 -15.57 -5.26
N HIS A 109 -11.08 -15.90 -3.99
CA HIS A 109 -10.15 -15.25 -3.08
C HIS A 109 -8.72 -15.42 -3.59
N PHE A 110 -8.38 -14.74 -4.68
CA PHE A 110 -7.02 -14.65 -5.15
C PHE A 110 -6.32 -13.67 -4.24
N LYS A 111 -5.81 -14.18 -3.11
CA LYS A 111 -4.82 -13.45 -2.34
C LYS A 111 -3.58 -13.36 -3.23
N PRO A 112 -3.16 -12.17 -3.65
CA PRO A 112 -2.00 -12.02 -4.52
C PRO A 112 -0.75 -12.57 -3.84
N GLN A 113 -0.32 -13.81 -4.12
CA GLN A 113 0.89 -14.40 -3.54
C GLN A 113 2.15 -13.90 -4.26
N LEU A 114 3.21 -13.63 -3.49
CA LEU A 114 4.56 -13.47 -4.04
C LEU A 114 4.95 -14.72 -4.83
N THR A 115 5.51 -14.54 -6.02
CA THR A 115 6.13 -15.68 -6.73
C THR A 115 7.35 -16.18 -5.95
N GLY A 116 7.79 -17.42 -6.17
CA GLY A 116 8.98 -17.95 -5.51
C GLY A 116 10.22 -17.07 -5.72
N GLN A 117 10.40 -16.49 -6.92
CA GLN A 117 11.49 -15.55 -7.21
C GLN A 117 11.33 -14.21 -6.49
N GLN A 118 10.10 -13.67 -6.41
CA GLN A 118 9.83 -12.45 -5.66
C GLN A 118 10.08 -12.64 -4.16
N LEU A 119 9.68 -13.80 -3.63
CA LEU A 119 9.90 -14.14 -2.24
C LEU A 119 11.40 -14.20 -1.94
N LEU A 120 12.18 -15.00 -2.66
CA LEU A 120 13.62 -15.12 -2.46
C LEU A 120 14.34 -13.77 -2.47
N LYS A 121 14.05 -12.93 -3.47
CA LYS A 121 14.62 -11.59 -3.57
C LYS A 121 14.21 -10.70 -2.39
N MET A 122 12.96 -10.79 -1.96
CA MET A 122 12.49 -10.07 -0.78
C MET A 122 13.19 -10.57 0.49
N GLU A 123 13.36 -11.89 0.68
CA GLU A 123 14.05 -12.45 1.85
C GLU A 123 15.45 -11.84 2.02
N GLU A 124 16.24 -11.83 0.95
CA GLU A 124 17.59 -11.24 0.94
C GLU A 124 17.56 -9.74 1.31
N GLN A 125 16.52 -9.04 0.86
CA GLN A 125 16.35 -7.59 1.07
C GLN A 125 15.74 -7.20 2.41
N ILE A 126 15.23 -8.14 3.20
CA ILE A 126 14.65 -7.83 4.51
C ILE A 126 15.45 -8.37 5.68
N VAL A 127 16.35 -9.33 5.45
CA VAL A 127 17.23 -9.86 6.49
C VAL A 127 18.25 -8.79 6.91
N CYS A 128 17.98 -8.11 8.02
CA CYS A 128 18.84 -7.12 8.67
C CYS A 128 18.18 -6.59 9.96
N GLN A 129 18.76 -5.51 10.49
CA GLN A 129 18.20 -4.70 11.54
C GLN A 129 17.33 -3.56 10.99
N TRP A 130 16.20 -3.34 11.64
CA TRP A 130 15.21 -2.34 11.26
C TRP A 130 14.86 -1.45 12.45
N GLN A 131 14.84 -0.14 12.24
CA GLN A 131 14.44 0.84 13.26
C GLN A 131 13.05 1.39 12.92
N TYR A 132 12.14 1.34 13.89
CA TYR A 132 10.78 1.85 13.73
C TYR A 132 10.56 3.13 14.52
N GLY A 133 10.10 4.18 13.85
CA GLY A 133 9.82 5.48 14.47
C GLY A 133 11.07 6.16 15.03
N SER A 134 10.86 7.15 15.92
CA SER A 134 11.92 7.99 16.49
C SER A 134 12.63 7.35 17.70
N LYS A 135 12.08 6.28 18.28
CA LYS A 135 12.70 5.57 19.39
C LYS A 135 13.75 4.59 18.85
N PRO A 136 14.84 4.33 19.60
CA PRO A 136 15.90 3.40 19.18
C PRO A 136 15.48 1.93 19.35
N ASN A 137 14.24 1.60 19.00
CA ASN A 137 13.76 0.23 19.03
C ASN A 137 14.23 -0.46 17.75
N ILE A 138 15.24 -1.33 17.91
CA ILE A 138 15.79 -2.14 16.83
C ILE A 138 15.11 -3.51 16.82
N TYR A 139 14.72 -3.93 15.63
CA TYR A 139 14.10 -5.22 15.36
C TYR A 139 14.97 -5.96 14.38
N HIS A 140 14.96 -7.28 14.48
CA HIS A 140 15.81 -8.16 13.70
C HIS A 140 14.93 -9.04 12.83
N ILE A 141 15.26 -9.10 11.54
CA ILE A 141 14.74 -10.13 10.65
C ILE A 141 15.93 -11.00 10.27
N SER A 142 15.84 -12.28 10.56
CA SER A 142 16.92 -13.24 10.34
C SER A 142 16.43 -14.46 9.58
N LYS A 143 17.35 -15.13 8.88
CA LYS A 143 17.09 -16.43 8.25
C LYS A 143 17.44 -17.53 9.23
N THR A 144 16.52 -18.47 9.42
CA THR A 144 16.68 -19.67 10.25
C THR A 144 16.46 -20.92 9.40
N LYS A 145 16.69 -22.10 9.98
CA LYS A 145 16.36 -23.37 9.32
C LYS A 145 14.87 -23.51 9.00
N ASP A 146 14.00 -22.83 9.75
CA ASP A 146 12.54 -22.89 9.65
C ASP A 146 11.96 -21.72 8.82
N GLY A 147 12.83 -20.93 8.18
CA GLY A 147 12.46 -19.77 7.38
C GLY A 147 12.84 -18.44 8.02
N LEU A 148 12.14 -17.38 7.62
CA LEU A 148 12.38 -16.04 8.14
C LEU A 148 11.80 -15.89 9.55
N ARG A 149 12.59 -15.29 10.44
CA ARG A 149 12.21 -15.02 11.82
C ARG A 149 12.25 -13.53 12.08
N PHE A 150 11.19 -13.01 12.69
CA PHE A 150 11.12 -11.68 13.25
C PHE A 150 11.44 -11.76 14.75
N ASP A 151 12.27 -10.84 15.26
CA ASP A 151 12.57 -10.66 16.67
C ASP A 151 12.55 -9.17 17.02
N GLY A 152 11.98 -8.80 18.17
CA GLY A 152 11.88 -7.38 18.55
C GLY A 152 11.58 -7.12 20.02
N PRO A 153 11.78 -5.87 20.47
CA PRO A 153 11.39 -5.45 21.81
C PRO A 153 9.86 -5.33 21.93
N HIS A 154 9.35 -5.63 23.13
CA HIS A 154 7.97 -5.45 23.54
C HIS A 154 7.94 -5.00 25.00
N ALA A 155 6.82 -4.43 25.47
CA ALA A 155 6.71 -3.92 26.84
C ALA A 155 7.02 -4.97 27.92
N GLY A 156 6.68 -6.24 27.65
CA GLY A 156 6.97 -7.39 28.52
C GLY A 156 8.27 -8.14 28.21
N GLY A 157 9.22 -7.57 27.47
CA GLY A 157 10.49 -8.20 27.13
C GLY A 157 10.71 -8.34 25.62
N ARG A 158 11.03 -9.54 25.13
CA ARG A 158 11.23 -9.80 23.70
C ARG A 158 10.08 -10.62 23.13
N VAL A 159 9.76 -10.35 21.87
CA VAL A 159 8.82 -11.14 21.08
C VAL A 159 9.49 -11.66 19.83
N SER A 160 9.03 -12.81 19.36
CA SER A 160 9.51 -13.40 18.12
C SER A 160 8.43 -14.19 17.40
N GLY A 161 8.61 -14.41 16.09
CA GLY A 161 7.69 -15.21 15.30
C GLY A 161 8.27 -15.58 13.94
N LEU A 162 7.83 -16.71 13.39
CA LEU A 162 8.18 -17.13 12.03
C LEU A 162 7.28 -16.41 11.03
N LEU A 163 7.90 -15.72 10.08
CA LEU A 163 7.25 -14.98 9.01
C LEU A 163 6.83 -15.93 7.89
N GLN A 164 5.56 -15.87 7.54
CA GLN A 164 4.95 -16.65 6.47
C GLN A 164 4.35 -15.70 5.42
N PRO A 165 4.46 -16.00 4.12
CA PRO A 165 3.79 -15.21 3.09
C PRO A 165 2.25 -15.21 3.29
N ASP A 166 1.65 -14.03 3.34
CA ASP A 166 0.20 -13.82 3.25
C ASP A 166 -0.09 -12.74 2.19
N GLY A 167 -0.33 -13.21 0.97
CA GLY A 167 -0.45 -12.33 -0.18
C GLY A 167 0.87 -11.59 -0.45
N LEU A 168 0.82 -10.25 -0.40
CA LEU A 168 1.98 -9.35 -0.57
C LEU A 168 2.70 -9.04 0.74
N TRP A 169 2.19 -9.55 1.86
CA TRP A 169 2.77 -9.34 3.18
C TRP A 169 3.51 -10.60 3.63
N LEU A 170 4.48 -10.42 4.51
CA LEU A 170 4.91 -11.47 5.43
C LEU A 170 4.19 -11.29 6.74
N GLN A 171 3.64 -12.36 7.33
CA GLN A 171 2.92 -12.31 8.59
C GLN A 171 3.49 -13.32 9.59
N ALA A 172 3.57 -12.93 10.86
CA ALA A 172 3.95 -13.81 11.96
C ALA A 172 3.02 -13.66 13.16
N ASN A 173 2.80 -14.78 13.85
CA ASN A 173 2.29 -14.79 15.22
C ASN A 173 3.47 -14.49 16.14
N LEU A 174 3.34 -13.45 16.97
CA LEU A 174 4.39 -13.02 17.89
C LEU A 174 4.16 -13.62 19.26
N VAL A 175 5.13 -14.41 19.73
CA VAL A 175 5.17 -15.01 21.06
C VAL A 175 6.25 -14.38 21.91
N SER A 176 5.99 -14.24 23.20
CA SER A 176 7.00 -13.83 24.20
C SER A 176 8.02 -14.93 24.46
N SER A 177 9.09 -14.61 25.22
CA SER A 177 10.05 -15.62 25.69
C SER A 177 9.42 -16.75 26.52
N SER A 178 8.28 -16.48 27.16
CA SER A 178 7.48 -17.48 27.90
C SER A 178 6.54 -18.31 27.02
N GLY A 179 6.54 -18.10 25.69
CA GLY A 179 5.66 -18.80 24.75
C GLY A 179 4.25 -18.22 24.62
N ASN A 180 3.87 -17.27 25.47
CA ASN A 180 2.56 -16.62 25.41
C ASN A 180 2.40 -15.78 24.13
N LEU A 181 1.26 -15.93 23.44
CA LEU A 181 0.88 -15.13 22.27
C LEU A 181 0.66 -13.67 22.67
N VAL A 182 1.43 -12.77 22.07
CA VAL A 182 1.36 -11.32 22.28
C VAL A 182 0.53 -10.63 21.20
N GLY A 183 0.61 -11.12 19.96
CA GLY A 183 -0.14 -10.56 18.85
C GLY A 183 0.34 -11.07 17.50
N TYR A 184 0.12 -10.26 16.48
CA TYR A 184 0.41 -10.56 15.10
C TYR A 184 1.16 -9.38 14.50
N ILE A 185 2.11 -9.67 13.62
CA ILE A 185 2.76 -8.64 12.82
C ILE A 185 2.65 -9.00 11.35
N ARG A 186 2.45 -7.99 10.51
CA ARG A 186 2.65 -8.11 9.07
C ARG A 186 3.68 -7.09 8.58
N LEU A 187 4.48 -7.49 7.61
CA LEU A 187 5.57 -6.73 7.01
C LEU A 187 5.42 -6.66 5.50
N SER A 188 5.62 -5.48 4.91
CA SER A 188 5.65 -5.28 3.46
C SER A 188 6.89 -4.45 3.12
N TYR A 189 7.76 -4.98 2.27
CA TYR A 189 8.96 -4.29 1.85
C TYR A 189 8.72 -3.45 0.60
N LEU A 190 8.97 -2.15 0.69
CA LEU A 190 8.88 -1.20 -0.41
C LEU A 190 10.28 -0.99 -0.98
N LYS A 191 10.54 -1.65 -2.12
CA LYS A 191 11.86 -1.69 -2.74
C LYS A 191 12.39 -0.31 -3.13
N ASP A 192 11.53 0.55 -3.65
CA ASP A 192 11.95 1.84 -4.21
C ASP A 192 12.50 2.79 -3.13
N ASP A 193 11.96 2.68 -1.90
CA ASP A 193 12.34 3.55 -0.78
C ASP A 193 13.22 2.84 0.25
N ASN A 194 13.66 1.59 -0.01
CA ASN A 194 14.36 0.73 0.95
C ASN A 194 13.71 0.76 2.36
N THR A 195 12.38 0.80 2.37
CA THR A 195 11.57 1.02 3.56
C THR A 195 10.71 -0.20 3.80
N MET A 196 10.58 -0.62 5.06
CA MET A 196 9.66 -1.68 5.43
C MET A 196 8.45 -1.08 6.12
N ILE A 197 7.25 -1.39 5.64
CA ILE A 197 6.01 -1.10 6.35
C ILE A 197 5.70 -2.27 7.28
N SER A 198 5.50 -1.99 8.56
CA SER A 198 4.93 -2.96 9.50
C SER A 198 3.55 -2.54 9.95
N ASN A 199 2.76 -3.53 10.34
CA ASN A 199 1.54 -3.31 11.10
C ASN A 199 1.42 -4.38 12.19
N PHE A 200 1.13 -3.95 13.41
CA PHE A 200 0.96 -4.83 14.56
C PHE A 200 -0.50 -4.88 14.99
N LYS A 201 -0.99 -6.08 15.28
CA LYS A 201 -2.29 -6.34 15.88
C LYS A 201 -2.09 -7.03 17.23
N ASN A 202 -2.54 -6.41 18.30
CA ASN A 202 -2.54 -7.03 19.62
C ASN A 202 -3.47 -8.25 19.63
N ALA A 203 -3.09 -9.34 20.31
CA ALA A 203 -3.89 -10.57 20.35
C ALA A 203 -5.33 -10.37 20.87
N SER A 204 -5.55 -9.38 21.73
CA SER A 204 -6.87 -9.03 22.28
C SER A 204 -7.72 -8.13 21.35
N LYS A 205 -7.19 -7.72 20.19
CA LYS A 205 -7.85 -6.79 19.28
C LYS A 205 -8.21 -7.46 17.96
N THR A 206 -9.35 -7.08 17.42
CA THR A 206 -9.84 -7.53 16.10
C THR A 206 -9.14 -6.81 14.97
N ASP A 207 -8.86 -5.52 15.15
CA ASP A 207 -8.34 -4.65 14.12
C ASP A 207 -6.83 -4.48 14.17
N TRP A 208 -6.23 -4.31 12.99
CA TRP A 208 -4.84 -3.94 12.81
C TRP A 208 -4.58 -2.52 13.31
N GLY A 209 -3.37 -2.29 13.84
CA GLY A 209 -2.93 -0.97 14.27
C GLY A 209 -2.64 -0.02 13.11
N LYS A 210 -1.89 1.05 13.41
CA LYS A 210 -1.37 1.95 12.37
C LYS A 210 -0.20 1.28 11.66
N ASP A 211 -0.06 1.58 10.36
CA ASP A 211 1.16 1.23 9.64
C ASP A 211 2.31 2.09 10.14
N ILE A 212 3.47 1.46 10.33
CA ILE A 212 4.69 2.11 10.77
C ILE A 212 5.80 1.77 9.78
N ALA A 213 6.38 2.81 9.19
CA ALA A 213 7.56 2.67 8.36
C ALA A 213 8.81 2.44 9.22
N ALA A 214 9.66 1.52 8.78
CA ALA A 214 10.99 1.29 9.31
C ALA A 214 12.05 1.53 8.26
N THR A 215 13.17 2.05 8.74
CA THR A 215 14.40 2.20 7.96
C THR A 215 15.37 1.10 8.34
N ARG A 216 16.14 0.64 7.35
CA ARG A 216 17.22 -0.32 7.56
C ARG A 216 18.32 0.36 8.39
N VAL A 217 18.76 -0.30 9.46
CA VAL A 217 19.93 0.12 10.23
C VAL A 217 21.18 -0.27 9.42
N PRO A 218 22.10 0.67 9.15
CA PRO A 218 23.38 0.34 8.51
C PRO A 218 24.14 -0.69 9.35
N ALA A 219 24.83 -1.64 8.72
CA ALA A 219 25.83 -2.41 9.45
C ALA A 219 26.91 -1.43 9.92
N ASP A 220 27.26 -1.47 11.21
CA ASP A 220 28.40 -0.73 11.74
C ASP A 220 29.62 -1.08 10.87
N LYS A 221 30.22 -0.07 10.24
CA LYS A 221 31.39 -0.22 9.37
C LYS A 221 32.64 -0.48 10.18
#